data_AF-A0A947ALV4-F1
#
_entry.id   AF-A0A947ALV4-F1
#
_cell.length_a   1.000
_cell.length_b   1.000
_cell.length_c   1.000
_cell.angle_alpha   90.00
_cell.angle_beta   90.00
_cell.angle_gamma   90.00
#
_symmetry.space_group_name_H-M   'P 1'
#
loop_
_entity.id
_entity.type
_entity.pdbx_description
1 polymer ?
#
loop_
_entity_poly.entity_id
_entity_poly.type
_entity_poly.pdbx_seq_one_letter_code
_entity_poly.pdbx_strand_id
1 'polypeptide(L)'
;MIKPIKKRQILPSVKTSLFLLIATVFCLFMAASGNAVVVEEELQIDFSFDTEAIPDKDVISYRLYEEDIIVCESNEGQTESFLCDVTIETGNCEFTLSAVYDDGSESPRSAPFPFTITGPGDINGDGLIDLKDIIISLQVLINLNPQGTTTQGDVNGDGKIGFEEVLYCLNEAT
;
A
#
# COMPACT_ATOMS: atom_id res chain seq x y z
N MET A 1 70.88 15.87 41.96
CA MET A 1 69.72 15.07 42.43
C MET A 1 68.57 15.32 41.45
N ILE A 2 68.37 14.42 40.49
CA ILE A 2 67.47 14.61 39.33
C ILE A 2 66.17 13.84 39.60
N LYS A 3 65.03 14.52 39.50
CA LYS A 3 63.68 13.99 39.78
C LYS A 3 63.08 13.37 38.51
N PRO A 4 62.45 12.18 38.56
CA PRO A 4 61.94 11.53 37.36
C PRO A 4 60.60 12.11 36.90
N ILE A 5 60.43 12.19 35.57
CA ILE A 5 59.21 12.64 34.88
C ILE A 5 58.19 11.48 34.83
N LYS A 6 56.97 11.75 35.29
CA LYS A 6 55.86 10.79 35.34
C LYS A 6 55.20 10.66 33.95
N LYS A 7 55.20 9.46 33.36
CA LYS A 7 54.48 9.17 32.10
C LYS A 7 52.96 9.22 32.33
N ARG A 8 52.26 9.96 31.46
CA ARG A 8 50.80 10.12 31.44
C ARG A 8 50.18 8.88 30.77
N GLN A 9 49.43 8.08 31.54
CA GLN A 9 48.64 6.97 31.00
C GLN A 9 47.37 7.53 30.35
N ILE A 10 47.16 7.22 29.07
CA ILE A 10 45.97 7.58 28.30
C ILE A 10 44.93 6.48 28.54
N LEU A 11 43.78 6.84 29.12
CA LEU A 11 42.68 5.92 29.44
C LEU A 11 42.05 5.31 28.18
N PRO A 12 41.65 4.03 28.19
CA PRO A 12 41.16 3.27 27.02
C PRO A 12 39.64 3.44 26.72
N SER A 13 39.03 4.61 26.99
CA SER A 13 37.56 4.75 27.07
C SER A 13 36.84 5.10 25.75
N VAL A 14 37.55 5.45 24.67
CA VAL A 14 36.92 6.03 23.45
C VAL A 14 36.61 4.96 22.39
N LYS A 15 37.37 3.85 22.37
CA LYS A 15 37.25 2.83 21.30
C LYS A 15 36.01 1.94 21.42
N THR A 16 35.53 1.70 22.63
CA THR A 16 34.34 0.88 22.90
C THR A 16 33.04 1.62 22.58
N SER A 17 32.99 2.93 22.81
CA SER A 17 31.79 3.75 22.51
C SER A 17 31.56 3.96 21.01
N LEU A 18 32.64 4.00 20.21
CA LEU A 18 32.56 4.13 18.75
C LEU A 18 32.06 2.83 18.09
N PHE A 19 32.45 1.67 18.62
CA PHE A 19 32.00 0.37 18.12
C PHE A 19 30.50 0.12 18.35
N LEU A 20 29.97 0.53 19.51
CA LEU A 20 28.54 0.44 19.79
C LEU A 20 27.70 1.32 18.86
N LEU A 21 28.18 2.53 18.56
CA LEU A 21 27.48 3.49 17.70
C LEU A 21 27.45 3.04 16.23
N ILE A 22 28.52 2.40 15.75
CA ILE A 22 28.58 1.79 14.41
C ILE A 22 27.65 0.57 14.31
N ALA A 23 27.59 -0.28 15.35
CA ALA A 23 26.71 -1.45 15.36
C ALA A 23 25.21 -1.06 15.34
N THR A 24 24.83 0.01 16.05
CA THR A 24 23.43 0.50 16.03
C THR A 24 23.06 1.13 14.69
N VAL A 25 23.98 1.84 14.03
CA VAL A 25 23.74 2.41 12.69
C VAL A 25 23.64 1.30 11.64
N PHE A 26 24.42 0.23 11.77
CA PHE A 26 24.35 -0.93 10.88
C PHE A 26 23.06 -1.75 11.06
N CYS A 27 22.55 -1.90 12.28
CA CYS A 27 21.23 -2.51 12.52
C CYS A 27 20.07 -1.66 11.98
N LEU A 28 20.16 -0.33 12.04
CA LEU A 28 19.17 0.57 11.44
C LEU A 28 19.16 0.50 9.90
N PHE A 29 20.28 0.16 9.26
CA PHE A 29 20.38 0.04 7.80
C PHE A 29 19.88 -1.30 7.26
N MET A 30 19.77 -2.34 8.10
CA MET A 30 19.31 -3.68 7.68
C MET A 30 17.78 -3.86 7.75
N ALA A 31 17.04 -2.85 8.23
CA ALA A 31 15.60 -2.96 8.51
C ALA A 31 14.67 -2.46 7.39
N ALA A 32 15.20 -1.98 6.26
CA ALA A 32 14.37 -1.38 5.21
C ALA A 32 14.81 -1.82 3.82
N SER A 33 14.38 -3.02 3.42
CA SER A 33 14.27 -3.37 2.00
C SER A 33 13.08 -4.31 1.79
N GLY A 34 11.89 -3.82 2.15
CA GLY A 34 10.68 -4.26 1.45
C GLY A 34 10.54 -3.35 0.24
N ASN A 35 10.53 -3.91 -0.96
CA ASN A 35 10.09 -3.13 -2.12
C ASN A 35 8.57 -3.05 -1.97
N ALA A 36 8.04 -1.85 -1.69
CA ALA A 36 6.62 -1.62 -1.82
C ALA A 36 6.25 -1.75 -3.30
N VAL A 37 5.40 -2.73 -3.62
CA VAL A 37 4.81 -2.86 -4.95
C VAL A 37 3.67 -1.86 -5.01
N VAL A 38 3.84 -0.83 -5.83
CA VAL A 38 2.84 0.21 -6.05
C VAL A 38 2.10 -0.10 -7.35
N VAL A 39 0.77 -0.07 -7.31
CA VAL A 39 -0.10 -0.41 -8.44
C VAL A 39 -0.99 0.79 -8.76
N GLU A 40 -1.25 1.00 -10.05
CA GLU A 40 -2.27 1.93 -10.53
C GLU A 40 -3.60 1.17 -10.66
N GLU A 41 -4.59 1.53 -9.85
CA GLU A 41 -5.92 0.89 -9.83
C GLU A 41 -7.03 1.92 -10.05
N GLU A 42 -8.06 1.55 -10.81
CA GLU A 42 -9.28 2.35 -10.98
C GLU A 42 -10.36 1.84 -10.01
N LEU A 43 -10.63 2.61 -8.95
CA LEU A 43 -11.63 2.27 -7.95
C LEU A 43 -12.99 2.86 -8.32
N GLN A 44 -14.01 2.01 -8.46
CA GLN A 44 -15.41 2.48 -8.48
C GLN A 44 -15.92 2.64 -7.04
N ILE A 45 -16.15 3.88 -6.64
CA ILE A 45 -16.66 4.22 -5.32
C ILE A 45 -18.17 4.41 -5.42
N ASP A 46 -18.95 3.48 -4.88
CA ASP A 46 -20.40 3.59 -4.74
C ASP A 46 -20.75 4.00 -3.30
N PHE A 47 -21.53 5.06 -3.12
CA PHE A 47 -21.84 5.59 -1.80
C PHE A 47 -23.23 6.24 -1.74
N SER A 48 -23.66 6.59 -0.53
CA SER A 48 -24.88 7.33 -0.29
C SER A 48 -24.61 8.44 0.72
N PHE A 49 -25.00 9.67 0.37
CA PHE A 49 -24.82 10.84 1.21
C PHE A 49 -26.13 11.63 1.28
N ASP A 50 -26.56 12.01 2.49
CA ASP A 50 -27.75 12.84 2.69
C ASP A 50 -27.39 14.31 2.48
N THR A 51 -27.59 14.79 1.24
CA THR A 51 -27.30 16.16 0.85
C THR A 51 -28.24 17.18 1.52
N GLU A 52 -29.42 16.77 1.98
CA GLU A 52 -30.40 17.66 2.63
C GLU A 52 -30.13 17.82 4.13
N ALA A 53 -29.25 17.02 4.71
CA ALA A 53 -28.92 17.07 6.14
C ALA A 53 -28.25 18.38 6.58
N ILE A 54 -27.68 19.15 5.65
CA ILE A 54 -27.03 20.43 5.93
C ILE A 54 -27.75 21.54 5.14
N PRO A 55 -28.65 22.31 5.78
CA PRO A 55 -29.31 23.41 5.10
C PRO A 55 -28.29 24.47 4.65
N ASP A 56 -28.56 25.08 3.50
CA ASP A 56 -27.76 26.15 2.89
C ASP A 56 -26.36 25.76 2.40
N LYS A 57 -26.13 24.46 2.11
CA LYS A 57 -24.91 23.99 1.43
C LYS A 57 -25.23 23.04 0.30
N ASP A 58 -24.66 23.31 -0.87
CA ASP A 58 -24.73 22.38 -2.00
C ASP A 58 -23.46 21.53 -2.04
N VAL A 59 -23.59 20.21 -2.17
CA VAL A 59 -22.44 19.32 -2.37
C VAL A 59 -21.99 19.44 -3.83
N ILE A 60 -20.72 19.80 -4.02
CA ILE A 60 -20.13 19.99 -5.35
C ILE A 60 -19.23 18.83 -5.76
N SER A 61 -18.44 18.24 -4.84
CA SER A 61 -17.55 17.12 -5.12
C SER A 61 -17.35 16.24 -3.87
N TYR A 62 -16.61 15.14 -4.03
CA TYR A 62 -16.22 14.24 -2.94
C TYR A 62 -14.71 14.02 -2.94
N ARG A 63 -14.12 13.84 -1.75
CA ARG A 63 -12.69 13.53 -1.58
C ARG A 63 -12.53 12.16 -0.95
N LEU A 64 -11.72 11.33 -1.58
CA LEU A 64 -11.28 10.05 -1.06
C LEU A 64 -9.91 10.23 -0.37
N TYR A 65 -9.78 9.61 0.80
CA TYR A 65 -8.58 9.70 1.62
C TYR A 65 -8.05 8.33 2.00
N GLU A 66 -6.73 8.20 2.00
CA GLU A 66 -5.97 7.10 2.60
C GLU A 66 -5.07 7.71 3.69
N GLU A 67 -5.13 7.22 4.93
CA GLU A 67 -4.32 7.73 6.05
C GLU A 67 -4.30 9.28 6.19
N ASP A 68 -5.45 9.92 6.00
CA ASP A 68 -5.61 11.39 5.99
C ASP A 68 -5.06 12.15 4.77
N ILE A 69 -4.47 11.46 3.80
CA ILE A 69 -3.98 12.03 2.54
C ILE A 69 -5.07 11.93 1.48
N ILE A 70 -5.36 13.04 0.78
CA ILE A 70 -6.27 13.02 -0.37
C ILE A 70 -5.62 12.21 -1.48
N VAL A 71 -6.23 11.08 -1.84
CA VAL A 71 -5.77 10.27 -2.98
C VAL A 71 -6.51 10.66 -4.26
N CYS A 72 -7.71 11.25 -4.14
CA CYS A 72 -8.60 11.46 -5.27
C CYS A 72 -9.76 12.41 -4.94
N GLU A 73 -10.23 13.14 -5.96
CA GLU A 73 -11.39 14.03 -5.86
C GLU A 73 -12.33 13.79 -7.04
N SER A 74 -13.63 13.70 -6.77
CA SER A 74 -14.64 13.47 -7.81
C SER A 74 -14.82 14.72 -8.68
N ASN A 75 -15.34 14.52 -9.89
CA ASN A 75 -15.84 15.63 -10.71
C ASN A 75 -17.09 16.27 -10.09
N GLU A 76 -17.36 17.51 -10.48
CA GLU A 76 -18.55 18.24 -10.02
C GLU A 76 -19.85 17.53 -10.42
N GLY A 77 -20.81 17.48 -9.48
CA GLY A 77 -22.17 16.99 -9.74
C GLY A 77 -22.35 15.46 -9.75
N GLN A 78 -21.32 14.69 -9.40
CA GLN A 78 -21.49 13.28 -9.04
C GLN A 78 -22.21 13.18 -7.69
N THR A 79 -23.15 12.24 -7.50
CA THR A 79 -23.93 12.15 -6.25
C THR A 79 -24.07 10.74 -5.68
N GLU A 80 -23.68 9.71 -6.43
CA GLU A 80 -23.92 8.31 -6.06
C GLU A 80 -22.69 7.41 -6.30
N SER A 81 -21.89 7.74 -7.32
CA SER A 81 -20.61 7.05 -7.53
C SER A 81 -19.62 7.90 -8.32
N PHE A 82 -18.33 7.55 -8.23
CA PHE A 82 -17.30 8.05 -9.14
C PHE A 82 -16.17 7.02 -9.30
N LEU A 83 -15.44 7.15 -10.41
CA LEU A 83 -14.22 6.40 -10.70
C LEU A 83 -13.01 7.17 -10.21
N CYS A 84 -12.02 6.44 -9.72
CA CYS A 84 -10.89 7.02 -9.05
C CYS A 84 -9.60 6.26 -9.36
N ASP A 85 -8.71 6.90 -10.12
CA ASP A 85 -7.37 6.37 -10.40
C ASP A 85 -6.47 6.62 -9.20
N VAL A 86 -6.04 5.55 -8.52
CA VAL A 86 -5.18 5.63 -7.35
C VAL A 86 -3.87 4.88 -7.56
N THR A 87 -2.81 5.38 -6.94
CA THR A 87 -1.47 4.78 -6.98
C THR A 87 -1.11 4.37 -5.56
N ILE A 88 -1.34 3.10 -5.21
CA ILE A 88 -1.31 2.62 -3.81
C ILE A 88 -0.50 1.33 -3.71
N GLU A 89 0.08 1.08 -2.54
CA GLU A 89 0.75 -0.18 -2.24
C GLU A 89 -0.25 -1.34 -2.20
N THR A 90 0.14 -2.50 -2.71
CA THR A 90 -0.71 -3.71 -2.62
C THR A 90 -0.99 -4.06 -1.16
N GLY A 91 -2.20 -4.51 -0.87
CA GLY A 91 -2.63 -4.95 0.46
C GLY A 91 -3.91 -4.26 0.93
N ASN A 92 -4.15 -4.35 2.24
CA ASN A 92 -5.35 -3.81 2.86
C ASN A 92 -5.17 -2.32 3.17
N CYS A 93 -5.99 -1.49 2.54
CA CYS A 93 -6.03 -0.05 2.72
C CYS A 93 -7.34 0.34 3.40
N GLU A 94 -7.30 1.34 4.29
CA GLU A 94 -8.51 1.92 4.87
C GLU A 94 -8.77 3.29 4.26
N PHE A 95 -9.90 3.41 3.56
CA PHE A 95 -10.31 4.66 2.96
C PHE A 95 -11.36 5.37 3.78
N THR A 96 -11.37 6.71 3.68
CA THR A 96 -12.47 7.54 4.18
C THR A 96 -12.92 8.50 3.08
N LEU A 97 -14.19 8.90 3.13
CA LEU A 97 -14.80 9.80 2.15
C LEU A 97 -15.33 11.06 2.84
N SER A 98 -15.18 12.23 2.22
CA SER A 98 -15.89 13.46 2.61
C SER A 98 -16.61 14.08 1.40
N ALA A 99 -17.65 14.86 1.68
CA ALA A 99 -18.28 15.75 0.72
C ALA A 99 -17.64 17.15 0.81
N VAL A 100 -17.46 17.80 -0.33
CA VAL A 100 -17.01 19.18 -0.48
C VAL A 100 -18.21 20.03 -0.85
N TYR A 101 -18.39 21.16 -0.16
CA TYR A 101 -19.51 22.08 -0.37
C TYR A 101 -19.12 23.26 -1.28
N ASP A 102 -20.14 23.94 -1.81
CA ASP A 102 -20.02 25.16 -2.61
C ASP A 102 -19.28 26.32 -1.92
N ASP A 103 -19.32 26.37 -0.58
CA ASP A 103 -18.56 27.33 0.23
C ASP A 103 -17.08 26.95 0.44
N GLY A 104 -16.64 25.82 -0.11
CA GLY A 104 -15.29 25.26 0.00
C GLY A 104 -15.00 24.54 1.31
N SER A 105 -15.98 24.41 2.22
CA SER A 105 -15.84 23.58 3.42
C SER A 105 -16.10 22.10 3.11
N GLU A 106 -15.78 21.22 4.07
CA GLU A 106 -15.96 19.78 3.94
C GLU A 106 -16.86 19.20 5.04
N SER A 107 -17.53 18.10 4.71
CA SER A 107 -18.27 17.29 5.68
C SER A 107 -17.32 16.61 6.68
N PRO A 108 -17.84 16.10 7.81
CA PRO A 108 -17.15 15.04 8.53
C PRO A 108 -16.85 13.85 7.60
N ARG A 109 -15.74 13.17 7.85
CA ARG A 109 -15.38 11.96 7.10
C ARG A 109 -16.29 10.79 7.46
N SER A 110 -16.48 9.89 6.51
CA SER A 110 -17.16 8.61 6.72
C SER A 110 -16.45 7.76 7.77
N ALA A 111 -17.11 6.67 8.19
CA ALA A 111 -16.36 5.57 8.81
C ALA A 111 -15.31 5.03 7.80
N PRO A 112 -14.15 4.55 8.28
CA PRO A 112 -13.20 3.86 7.42
C PRO A 112 -13.85 2.65 6.77
N PHE A 113 -13.59 2.44 5.48
CA PHE A 113 -13.99 1.24 4.76
C PHE A 113 -12.74 0.56 4.17
N PRO A 114 -12.59 -0.75 4.40
CA PRO A 114 -11.42 -1.47 3.92
C PRO A 114 -11.56 -1.77 2.43
N PHE A 115 -10.44 -1.69 1.71
CA PHE A 115 -10.29 -2.19 0.36
C PHE A 115 -8.98 -2.97 0.26
N THR A 116 -8.98 -4.08 -0.46
CA THR A 116 -7.78 -4.87 -0.70
C THR A 116 -7.32 -4.62 -2.13
N ILE A 117 -6.19 -3.92 -2.27
CA ILE A 117 -5.53 -3.68 -3.55
C ILE A 117 -4.71 -4.93 -3.86
N THR A 118 -5.10 -5.65 -4.90
CA THR A 118 -4.43 -6.86 -5.37
C THR A 118 -3.37 -6.47 -6.40
N GLY A 119 -2.20 -7.08 -6.33
CA GLY A 119 -1.13 -6.85 -7.30
C GLY A 119 -1.16 -7.88 -8.44
N PRO A 120 -0.42 -7.63 -9.54
CA PRO A 120 -0.14 -8.67 -10.51
C PRO A 120 0.41 -9.91 -9.79
N GLY A 121 -0.01 -11.11 -10.21
CA GLY A 121 0.34 -12.37 -9.54
C GLY A 121 -0.52 -12.77 -8.34
N ASP A 122 -1.41 -11.91 -7.81
CA ASP A 122 -2.44 -12.35 -6.85
C ASP A 122 -3.65 -12.91 -7.63
N ILE A 123 -3.59 -14.21 -7.87
CA ILE A 123 -4.52 -14.90 -8.78
C ILE A 123 -5.80 -15.28 -8.04
N ASN A 124 -5.73 -15.41 -6.72
CA ASN A 124 -6.86 -15.80 -5.90
C ASN A 124 -7.58 -14.59 -5.26
N GLY A 125 -7.00 -13.39 -5.37
CA GLY A 125 -7.54 -12.13 -4.91
C GLY A 125 -7.53 -11.99 -3.39
N ASP A 126 -6.62 -12.66 -2.68
CA ASP A 126 -6.51 -12.57 -1.22
C ASP A 126 -5.55 -11.47 -0.74
N GLY A 127 -5.02 -10.66 -1.66
CA GLY A 127 -4.10 -9.56 -1.40
C GLY A 127 -2.67 -10.01 -1.14
N LEU A 128 -2.37 -11.29 -1.35
CA LEU A 128 -1.04 -11.87 -1.16
C LEU A 128 -0.60 -12.53 -2.47
N ILE A 129 0.71 -12.46 -2.74
CA ILE A 129 1.34 -13.30 -3.76
C ILE A 129 2.04 -14.42 -3.00
N ASP A 130 1.43 -15.60 -2.95
CA ASP A 130 1.94 -16.73 -2.18
C ASP A 130 1.90 -18.08 -2.93
N LEU A 131 2.16 -19.18 -2.23
CA LEU A 131 2.17 -20.51 -2.83
C LEU A 131 0.80 -20.92 -3.40
N LYS A 132 -0.31 -20.37 -2.90
CA LYS A 132 -1.66 -20.62 -3.42
C LYS A 132 -1.78 -20.11 -4.85
N ASP A 133 -1.26 -18.93 -5.16
CA ASP A 133 -1.30 -18.36 -6.52
C ASP A 133 -0.51 -19.21 -7.51
N ILE A 134 0.67 -19.70 -7.09
CA ILE A 134 1.47 -20.64 -7.88
C ILE A 134 0.68 -21.93 -8.16
N ILE A 135 0.04 -22.50 -7.14
CA ILE A 135 -0.75 -23.73 -7.28
C ILE A 135 -1.94 -23.51 -8.23
N ILE A 136 -2.65 -22.39 -8.10
CA ILE A 136 -3.80 -22.06 -8.95
C ILE A 136 -3.35 -21.85 -10.40
N SER A 137 -2.25 -21.14 -10.64
CA SER A 137 -1.65 -21.00 -11.99
C SER A 137 -1.36 -22.35 -12.63
N LEU A 138 -0.72 -23.26 -11.89
CA LEU A 138 -0.39 -24.59 -12.38
C LEU A 138 -1.64 -25.42 -12.68
N GLN A 139 -2.70 -25.27 -11.87
CA GLN A 139 -4.00 -25.90 -12.13
C GLN A 139 -4.63 -25.40 -13.44
N VAL A 140 -4.60 -24.09 -13.71
CA VAL A 140 -5.07 -23.51 -14.97
C VAL A 140 -4.28 -24.07 -16.16
N LEU A 141 -2.95 -24.17 -16.05
CA LEU A 141 -2.08 -24.70 -17.12
C LEU A 141 -2.38 -26.16 -17.50
N ILE A 142 -2.92 -26.95 -16.57
CA ILE A 142 -3.37 -28.32 -16.84
C ILE A 142 -4.87 -28.43 -17.14
N ASN A 143 -5.50 -27.31 -17.51
CA ASN A 143 -6.92 -27.18 -17.85
C ASN A 143 -7.89 -27.57 -16.72
N LEU A 144 -7.47 -27.40 -15.47
CA LEU A 144 -8.42 -27.38 -14.35
C LEU A 144 -9.07 -25.98 -14.28
N ASN A 145 -10.24 -25.93 -13.63
CA ASN A 145 -10.99 -24.69 -13.44
C ASN A 145 -11.15 -24.39 -11.94
N PRO A 146 -10.07 -23.95 -11.27
CA PRO A 146 -10.15 -23.55 -9.87
C PRO A 146 -11.18 -22.45 -9.67
N GLN A 147 -11.86 -22.47 -8.53
CA GLN A 147 -12.76 -21.38 -8.15
C GLN A 147 -11.93 -20.21 -7.60
N GLY A 148 -12.40 -18.98 -7.83
CA GLY A 148 -11.79 -17.78 -7.26
C GLY A 148 -10.61 -17.21 -8.05
N THR A 149 -10.40 -17.59 -9.31
CA THR A 149 -9.38 -16.94 -10.15
C THR A 149 -9.83 -15.53 -10.54
N THR A 150 -8.96 -14.54 -10.33
CA THR A 150 -9.15 -13.17 -10.81
C THR A 150 -8.34 -12.96 -12.10
N THR A 151 -8.76 -12.03 -12.96
CA THR A 151 -7.92 -11.54 -14.06
C THR A 151 -6.97 -10.43 -13.63
N GLN A 152 -7.08 -9.94 -12.39
CA GLN A 152 -6.15 -8.96 -11.82
C GLN A 152 -4.76 -9.59 -11.59
N GLY A 153 -4.72 -10.91 -11.35
CA GLY A 153 -3.47 -11.66 -11.25
C GLY A 153 -2.72 -11.86 -12.58
N ASP A 154 -3.26 -11.42 -13.72
CA ASP A 154 -2.59 -11.48 -15.04
C ASP A 154 -1.40 -10.51 -15.08
N VAL A 155 -0.20 -11.06 -15.19
CA VAL A 155 1.05 -10.30 -15.10
C VAL A 155 1.43 -9.66 -16.43
N ASN A 156 1.01 -10.24 -17.55
CA ASN A 156 1.42 -9.78 -18.88
C ASN A 156 0.31 -9.07 -19.67
N GLY A 157 -0.92 -9.04 -19.13
CA GLY A 157 -2.07 -8.36 -19.69
C GLY A 157 -2.67 -9.04 -20.93
N ASP A 158 -2.44 -10.34 -21.12
CA ASP A 158 -2.99 -11.11 -22.25
C ASP A 158 -4.42 -11.65 -22.02
N GLY A 159 -4.97 -11.37 -20.84
CA GLY A 159 -6.30 -11.78 -20.38
C GLY A 159 -6.35 -13.23 -19.89
N LYS A 160 -5.23 -13.86 -19.59
CA LYS A 160 -5.15 -15.27 -19.16
C LYS A 160 -4.18 -15.45 -18.00
N ILE A 161 -4.34 -16.59 -17.32
CA ILE A 161 -3.37 -17.10 -16.37
C ILE A 161 -2.57 -18.21 -17.05
N GLY A 162 -1.29 -17.96 -17.23
CA GLY A 162 -0.33 -18.75 -17.99
C GLY A 162 0.93 -19.10 -17.20
N PHE A 163 2.03 -19.32 -17.92
CA PHE A 163 3.30 -19.72 -17.30
C PHE A 163 4.05 -18.49 -16.77
N GLU A 164 3.74 -17.33 -17.32
CA GLU A 164 4.22 -16.02 -16.95
C GLU A 164 3.87 -15.70 -15.49
N GLU A 165 2.63 -15.97 -15.08
CA GLU A 165 2.17 -15.81 -13.71
C GLU A 165 2.89 -16.78 -12.76
N VAL A 166 3.14 -18.03 -13.18
CA VAL A 166 3.93 -18.98 -12.38
C VAL A 166 5.34 -18.44 -12.11
N LEU A 167 6.00 -17.93 -13.15
CA LEU A 167 7.35 -17.39 -13.03
C LEU A 167 7.39 -16.14 -12.16
N TYR A 168 6.40 -15.26 -12.32
CA TYR A 168 6.26 -14.06 -11.51
C TYR A 168 6.02 -14.41 -10.04
N CYS A 169 5.01 -15.24 -9.75
CA CYS A 169 4.70 -15.66 -8.38
C CYS A 169 5.88 -16.40 -7.73
N LEU A 170 6.66 -17.18 -8.47
CA LEU A 170 7.87 -17.81 -7.93
C LEU A 170 8.98 -16.81 -7.54
N ASN A 171 9.03 -15.65 -8.20
CA ASN A 171 10.02 -14.61 -7.92
C ASN A 171 9.58 -13.71 -6.75
N GLU A 172 8.28 -13.47 -6.62
CA GLU A 172 7.71 -12.52 -5.66
C GLU A 172 7.11 -13.19 -4.40
N ALA A 173 6.81 -14.49 -4.42
CA ALA A 173 6.14 -15.14 -3.29
C ALA A 173 6.96 -15.03 -2.00
N THR A 174 6.34 -14.43 -0.98
CA THR A 174 6.91 -14.22 0.36
C THR A 174 6.45 -15.24 1.39
#